data_AF-A0A225D3S0-F1
#
_entry.id   AF-A0A225D3S0-F1
#
_cell.length_a   1.000
_cell.length_b   1.000
_cell.length_c   1.000
_cell.angle_alpha   90.00
_cell.angle_beta   90.00
_cell.angle_gamma   90.00
#
_symmetry.space_group_name_H-M   'P 1'
#
loop_
_entity.id
_entity.type
_entity.pdbx_description
1 polymer ?
#
loop_
_entity_poly.entity_id
_entity_poly.type
_entity_poly.pdbx_seq_one_letter_code
_entity_poly.pdbx_strand_id
1 'polypeptide(L)'
;MLLIFFSSSKLLARARRSCSKCVTCEKCHETFTYCMSREAFGEDKSVFSNTREVAWRKAEQNAEEIVQRMLQEESDPIPCPSCGWVQEEMIRSVRRRSYTGLKNLGNAFLLFIAGVFALTVLYLFLLVFSYKWENNALYGACEFVGVCTAILGTPYLLLWLLRWGLNSLYNPNTKFVGQNSESHPHQK
;
A
#
# COMPACT_ATOMS: atom_id res chain seq x y z
N MET A 1 14.40 42.46 7.30
CA MET A 1 13.72 41.30 6.69
C MET A 1 13.59 40.23 7.77
N LEU A 2 12.47 40.25 8.50
CA LEU A 2 12.19 39.35 9.62
C LEU A 2 11.62 38.05 9.04
N LEU A 3 12.40 36.97 9.07
CA LEU A 3 11.91 35.63 8.74
C LEU A 3 11.06 35.13 9.91
N ILE A 4 9.73 35.24 9.78
CA ILE A 4 8.79 34.60 10.70
C ILE A 4 8.85 33.10 10.42
N PHE A 5 9.56 32.36 11.27
CA PHE A 5 9.45 30.90 11.33
C PHE A 5 8.06 30.54 11.88
N PHE A 6 7.10 30.28 11.00
CA PHE A 6 5.84 29.65 11.37
C PHE A 6 6.13 28.21 11.79
N SER A 7 6.40 27.99 13.06
CA SER A 7 6.40 26.66 13.67
C SER A 7 4.97 26.14 13.67
N SER A 8 4.60 25.39 12.63
CA SER A 8 3.32 24.68 12.56
C SER A 8 3.31 23.58 13.62
N SER A 9 2.77 23.87 14.80
CA SER A 9 2.50 22.86 15.81
C SER A 9 1.34 21.98 15.33
N LYS A 10 1.64 20.77 14.85
CA LYS A 10 0.62 19.79 14.53
C LYS A 10 -0.04 19.32 15.82
N LEU A 11 -1.35 19.51 15.95
CA LEU A 11 -2.13 18.88 17.01
C LEU A 11 -2.52 17.48 16.56
N LEU A 12 -2.13 16.48 17.36
CA LEU A 12 -2.44 15.08 17.14
C LEU A 12 -3.42 14.64 18.23
N ALA A 13 -4.58 14.13 17.81
CA ALA A 13 -5.51 13.45 18.70
C ALA A 13 -5.44 11.94 18.43
N ARG A 14 -5.56 11.13 19.48
CA ARG A 14 -5.51 9.67 19.41
C ARG A 14 -6.88 9.12 19.79
N ALA A 15 -7.42 8.25 18.94
CA ALA A 15 -8.64 7.49 19.23
C ALA A 15 -8.32 6.00 19.27
N ARG A 16 -8.99 5.27 20.16
CA ARG A 16 -8.92 3.79 20.24
C ARG A 16 -10.33 3.24 20.41
N ARG A 17 -10.68 2.25 19.59
CA ARG A 17 -11.97 1.56 19.68
C ARG A 17 -11.75 0.06 19.48
N SER A 18 -12.70 -0.73 19.96
CA SER A 18 -12.75 -2.17 19.75
C SER A 18 -14.12 -2.59 19.24
N CYS A 19 -14.17 -3.60 18.37
CA CYS A 19 -15.40 -4.22 17.91
C CYS A 19 -15.26 -5.75 17.90
N SER A 20 -16.38 -6.45 18.04
CA SER A 20 -16.45 -7.89 17.87
C SER A 20 -16.88 -8.22 16.45
N LYS A 21 -16.11 -9.04 15.74
CA LYS A 21 -16.44 -9.52 14.39
C LYS A 21 -16.85 -10.98 14.44
N CYS A 22 -18.06 -11.26 13.97
CA CYS A 22 -18.59 -12.60 13.81
C CYS A 22 -18.25 -13.11 12.41
N VAL A 23 -17.68 -14.31 12.32
CA VAL A 23 -17.11 -14.86 11.10
C VAL A 23 -17.44 -16.34 11.00
N THR A 24 -17.95 -16.76 9.84
CA THR A 24 -18.26 -18.16 9.55
C THR A 24 -17.15 -18.79 8.71
N CYS A 25 -16.48 -19.82 9.25
CA CYS A 25 -15.36 -20.47 8.58
C CYS A 25 -15.77 -21.05 7.21
N GLU A 26 -14.99 -20.76 6.16
CA GLU A 26 -15.24 -21.25 4.80
C GLU A 26 -15.01 -22.77 4.65
N LYS A 27 -14.24 -23.39 5.56
CA LYS A 27 -13.86 -24.81 5.50
C LYS A 27 -14.74 -25.70 6.39
N CYS A 28 -14.96 -25.33 7.65
CA CYS A 28 -15.71 -26.15 8.61
C CYS A 28 -17.09 -25.58 8.96
N HIS A 29 -17.46 -24.43 8.39
CA HIS A 29 -18.75 -23.75 8.62
C HIS A 29 -19.06 -23.31 10.07
N GLU A 30 -18.12 -23.52 10.99
CA GLU A 30 -18.24 -23.04 12.36
C GLU A 30 -18.19 -21.51 12.41
N THR A 31 -19.10 -20.91 13.18
CA THR A 31 -19.14 -19.45 13.37
C THR A 31 -18.42 -19.09 14.67
N PHE A 32 -17.43 -18.22 14.56
CA PHE A 32 -16.65 -17.75 15.71
C PHE A 32 -16.61 -16.23 15.74
N THR A 33 -16.41 -15.67 16.92
CA THR A 33 -16.30 -14.23 17.13
C THR A 33 -14.92 -13.89 17.67
N TYR A 34 -14.31 -12.83 17.15
CA TYR A 34 -13.06 -12.29 17.68
C TYR A 34 -13.19 -10.80 17.99
N CYS A 35 -12.44 -10.34 18.99
CA CYS A 35 -12.35 -8.93 19.34
C CYS A 35 -11.20 -8.30 18.54
N MET A 36 -11.52 -7.23 17.82
CA MET A 36 -10.57 -6.43 17.07
C MET A 36 -10.44 -5.06 17.73
N SER A 37 -9.22 -4.60 17.97
CA SER A 37 -8.97 -3.24 18.44
C SER A 37 -8.12 -2.48 17.44
N ARG A 38 -8.45 -1.21 17.25
CA ARG A 38 -7.74 -0.29 16.36
C ARG A 38 -7.51 1.03 17.03
N GLU A 39 -6.46 1.67 16.57
CA GLU A 39 -6.00 2.95 17.05
C GLU A 39 -5.56 3.78 15.87
N ALA A 40 -5.95 5.05 15.86
CA ALA A 40 -5.54 5.99 14.84
C ALA A 40 -5.26 7.36 15.43
N PHE A 41 -4.48 8.12 14.67
CA PHE A 41 -4.16 9.50 14.96
C PHE A 41 -4.83 10.40 13.92
N GLY A 42 -5.59 11.38 14.40
CA GLY A 42 -6.13 12.44 13.57
C GLY A 42 -5.23 13.66 13.63
N GLU A 43 -4.96 14.26 12.47
CA GLU A 43 -4.25 15.55 12.37
C GLU A 43 -5.24 16.61 11.87
N ASP A 44 -5.13 17.84 12.38
CA ASP A 44 -5.68 19.02 11.71
C ASP A 44 -4.53 19.86 11.13
N LYS A 45 -4.60 20.13 9.82
CA LYS A 45 -3.64 20.96 9.08
C LYS A 45 -4.19 22.36 8.80
N SER A 46 -5.34 22.72 9.36
CA SER A 46 -5.97 23.99 9.07
C SER A 46 -5.13 25.16 9.60
N VAL A 47 -4.52 25.91 8.68
CA VAL A 47 -3.78 27.16 8.95
C VAL A 47 -4.71 28.23 9.55
N PHE A 48 -6.02 28.09 9.35
CA PHE A 48 -7.08 29.03 9.76
C PHE A 48 -7.95 28.52 10.91
N SER A 49 -7.49 27.54 11.70
CA SER A 49 -8.19 27.21 12.95
C SER A 49 -8.02 28.36 13.93
N ASN A 50 -9.02 29.24 13.98
CA ASN A 50 -9.01 30.46 14.81
C ASN A 50 -8.79 30.20 16.32
N THR A 51 -8.88 28.94 16.78
CA THR A 51 -8.57 28.55 18.16
C THR A 51 -8.03 27.12 18.23
N ARG A 52 -7.06 26.89 19.13
CA ARG A 52 -6.47 25.57 19.44
C ARG A 52 -7.53 24.51 19.77
N GLU A 53 -8.60 24.89 20.45
CA GLU A 53 -9.70 23.99 20.83
C GLU A 53 -10.49 23.45 19.62
N VAL A 54 -10.67 24.29 18.59
CA VAL A 54 -11.37 23.88 17.36
C VAL A 54 -10.51 22.90 16.58
N ALA A 55 -9.20 23.17 16.49
CA ALA A 55 -8.25 22.26 15.86
C ALA A 55 -8.18 20.91 16.61
N TRP A 56 -8.20 20.92 17.94
CA TRP A 56 -8.24 19.70 18.74
C TRP A 56 -9.50 18.87 18.49
N ARG A 57 -10.68 19.50 18.56
CA ARG A 57 -11.96 18.81 18.29
C ARG A 57 -12.01 18.21 16.88
N LYS A 58 -11.49 18.92 15.87
CA LYS A 58 -11.38 18.39 14.50
C LYS A 58 -10.41 17.21 14.41
N ALA A 59 -9.24 17.32 15.04
CA ALA A 59 -8.28 16.23 15.08
C ALA A 59 -8.87 14.98 15.76
N GLU A 60 -9.64 15.17 16.83
CA GLU A 60 -10.34 14.09 17.54
C GLU A 60 -11.40 13.42 16.67
N GLN A 61 -12.28 14.21 16.05
CA GLN A 61 -13.28 13.70 15.09
C GLN A 61 -12.62 12.91 13.94
N ASN A 62 -11.55 13.45 13.36
CA ASN A 62 -10.79 12.76 12.32
C ASN A 62 -10.21 11.42 12.83
N ALA A 63 -9.66 11.41 14.05
CA ALA A 63 -9.13 10.18 14.65
C ALA A 63 -10.23 9.14 14.82
N GLU A 64 -11.40 9.54 15.31
CA GLU A 64 -12.55 8.66 15.49
C GLU A 64 -13.07 8.09 14.16
N GLU A 65 -13.22 8.93 13.14
CA GLU A 65 -13.65 8.50 11.80
C GLU A 65 -12.66 7.50 11.18
N ILE A 66 -11.35 7.74 11.33
CA ILE A 66 -10.32 6.83 10.82
C ILE A 66 -10.39 5.49 11.56
N VAL A 67 -10.48 5.49 12.89
CA VAL A 67 -10.61 4.24 13.67
C VAL A 67 -11.87 3.49 13.28
N GLN A 68 -13.00 4.18 13.13
CA GLN A 68 -14.25 3.54 12.75
C GLN A 68 -14.17 2.90 11.37
N ARG A 69 -13.57 3.60 10.40
CA ARG A 69 -13.31 3.06 9.06
C ARG A 69 -12.40 1.84 9.12
N MET A 70 -11.32 1.90 9.90
CA MET A 70 -10.44 0.74 10.11
C MET A 70 -11.21 -0.44 10.69
N LEU A 71 -12.07 -0.22 11.69
CA LEU A 71 -12.86 -1.30 12.27
C LEU A 71 -13.84 -1.93 11.26
N GLN A 72 -14.38 -1.15 10.33
CA GLN A 72 -15.31 -1.64 9.32
C GLN A 72 -14.58 -2.37 8.18
N GLU A 73 -13.59 -1.74 7.57
CA GLU A 73 -12.92 -2.20 6.34
C GLU A 73 -11.83 -3.25 6.60
N GLU A 74 -11.25 -3.27 7.80
CA GLU A 74 -10.11 -4.14 8.09
C GLU A 74 -10.50 -5.46 8.75
N SER A 75 -9.81 -6.54 8.41
CA SER A 75 -9.86 -7.82 9.12
C SER A 75 -8.47 -8.25 9.55
N ASP A 76 -8.39 -8.97 10.67
CA ASP A 76 -7.15 -9.60 11.15
C ASP A 76 -7.11 -11.07 10.68
N PRO A 77 -5.93 -11.58 10.27
CA PRO A 77 -5.78 -12.96 9.81
C PRO A 77 -5.77 -13.93 11.00
N ILE A 78 -6.95 -14.19 11.53
CA ILE A 78 -7.13 -15.09 12.67
C ILE A 78 -7.51 -16.48 12.15
N PRO A 79 -6.77 -17.54 12.50
CA PRO A 79 -7.13 -18.89 12.11
C PRO A 79 -8.41 -19.33 12.83
N CYS A 80 -9.24 -20.11 12.12
CA CYS A 80 -10.42 -20.73 12.73
C CYS A 80 -9.99 -21.59 13.94
N PRO A 81 -10.62 -21.42 15.11
CA PRO A 81 -10.25 -22.17 16.32
C PRO A 81 -10.47 -23.69 16.17
N SER A 82 -11.40 -24.11 15.31
CA SER A 82 -11.73 -25.53 15.13
C SER A 82 -10.82 -26.26 14.15
N CYS A 83 -10.43 -25.64 13.03
CA CYS A 83 -9.69 -26.31 11.95
C CYS A 83 -8.40 -25.62 11.50
N GLY A 84 -8.06 -24.46 12.06
CA GLY A 84 -6.88 -23.66 11.72
C GLY A 84 -6.97 -22.88 10.40
N TRP A 85 -8.06 -23.01 9.64
CA TRP A 85 -8.23 -22.34 8.35
C TRP A 85 -8.35 -20.81 8.51
N VAL A 86 -7.54 -20.05 7.77
CA VAL A 86 -7.66 -18.60 7.65
C VAL A 86 -8.52 -18.28 6.43
N GLN A 87 -9.54 -17.46 6.60
CA GLN A 87 -10.46 -17.12 5.50
C GLN A 87 -9.78 -16.33 4.38
N GLU A 88 -10.26 -16.53 3.15
CA GLU A 88 -9.71 -15.87 1.97
C GLU A 88 -9.85 -14.34 2.05
N GLU A 89 -10.94 -13.82 2.59
CA GLU A 89 -11.12 -12.37 2.78
C GLU A 89 -10.04 -11.77 3.70
N MET A 90 -9.69 -12.46 4.79
CA MET A 90 -8.64 -12.05 5.71
C MET A 90 -7.25 -12.10 5.05
N ILE A 91 -6.99 -13.09 4.21
CA ILE A 91 -5.74 -13.19 3.45
C ILE A 91 -5.64 -12.02 2.46
N ARG A 92 -6.73 -11.70 1.75
CA ARG A 92 -6.79 -10.56 0.83
C ARG A 92 -6.56 -9.23 1.54
N SER A 93 -7.16 -9.04 2.72
CA SER A 93 -7.00 -7.79 3.48
C SER A 93 -5.53 -7.60 3.89
N VAL A 94 -4.86 -8.66 4.35
CA VAL A 94 -3.41 -8.65 4.62
C VAL A 94 -2.62 -8.34 3.36
N ARG A 95 -2.82 -9.07 2.25
CA ARG A 95 -2.10 -8.84 0.99
C ARG A 95 -2.23 -7.41 0.46
N ARG A 96 -3.37 -6.75 0.67
CA ARG A 96 -3.58 -5.34 0.29
C ARG A 96 -2.74 -4.37 1.13
N ARG A 97 -2.61 -4.64 2.44
CA ARG A 97 -1.82 -3.82 3.36
C ARG A 97 -0.33 -4.17 3.34
N SER A 98 0.01 -5.41 3.00
CA SER A 98 1.38 -5.86 2.85
C SER A 98 2.05 -5.12 1.70
N TYR A 99 3.31 -4.75 1.92
CA TYR A 99 4.18 -4.14 0.90
C TYR A 99 3.76 -2.75 0.41
N THR A 100 3.08 -1.91 1.22
CA THR A 100 2.81 -0.50 0.88
C THR A 100 4.09 0.28 0.52
N GLY A 101 5.18 0.05 1.25
CA GLY A 101 6.49 0.61 0.93
C GLY A 101 6.99 0.24 -0.48
N LEU A 102 6.78 -1.01 -0.89
CA LEU A 102 7.13 -1.48 -2.23
C LEU A 102 6.28 -0.84 -3.32
N LYS A 103 5.00 -0.54 -3.04
CA LYS A 103 4.13 0.22 -3.95
C LYS A 103 4.65 1.65 -4.14
N ASN A 104 5.02 2.30 -3.03
CA ASN A 104 5.56 3.65 -3.08
C ASN A 104 6.90 3.69 -3.83
N LEU A 105 7.77 2.70 -3.60
CA LEU A 105 9.02 2.56 -4.34
C LEU A 105 8.78 2.35 -5.84
N GLY A 106 7.85 1.46 -6.21
CA GLY A 106 7.46 1.25 -7.61
C GLY A 106 6.93 2.52 -8.27
N ASN A 107 6.07 3.28 -7.58
CA ASN A 107 5.54 4.56 -8.07
C ASN A 107 6.65 5.61 -8.23
N ALA A 108 7.59 5.70 -7.28
CA ALA A 108 8.72 6.61 -7.36
C ALA A 108 9.62 6.29 -8.57
N PHE A 109 9.90 5.01 -8.81
CA PHE A 109 10.60 4.56 -10.01
C PHE A 109 9.84 4.93 -11.28
N LEU A 110 8.53 4.74 -11.32
CA LEU A 110 7.71 5.09 -12.49
C LEU A 110 7.77 6.59 -12.81
N LEU A 111 7.70 7.45 -11.80
CA LEU A 111 7.87 8.90 -11.96
C LEU A 111 9.28 9.27 -12.46
N PHE A 112 10.31 8.59 -11.93
CA PHE A 112 11.68 8.79 -12.38
C PHE A 112 11.85 8.43 -13.86
N ILE A 113 11.34 7.27 -14.29
CA ILE A 113 11.37 6.83 -15.70
C ILE A 113 10.66 7.85 -16.59
N ALA A 114 9.47 8.29 -16.20
CA ALA A 114 8.71 9.29 -16.95
C ALA A 114 9.47 10.63 -17.08
N GLY A 115 10.15 11.06 -16.02
CA GLY A 115 11.00 12.26 -16.03
C GLY A 115 12.18 12.13 -16.99
N VAL A 116 12.92 11.02 -16.94
CA VAL A 116 14.05 10.77 -17.86
C VAL A 116 13.56 10.70 -19.31
N PHE A 117 12.42 10.05 -19.56
CA PHE A 117 11.82 10.00 -20.89
C PHE A 117 11.45 11.39 -21.41
N ALA A 118 10.78 12.22 -20.60
CA ALA A 118 10.41 13.58 -20.98
C ALA A 118 11.64 14.46 -21.29
N LEU A 119 12.70 14.36 -20.48
CA LEU A 119 13.96 15.07 -20.72
C LEU A 119 14.64 14.61 -22.02
N THR A 120 14.59 13.32 -22.31
CA THR A 120 15.16 12.76 -23.54
C THR A 120 14.41 13.27 -24.77
N VAL A 121 13.07 13.26 -24.75
CA VAL A 121 12.24 13.81 -25.83
C VAL A 121 12.50 15.30 -26.02
N LEU A 122 12.59 16.08 -24.93
CA LEU A 122 12.91 17.51 -24.99
C LEU A 122 14.30 17.75 -25.59
N TYR A 123 15.30 16.98 -25.17
CA TYR A 123 16.66 17.07 -25.70
C TYR A 123 16.70 16.78 -27.21
N LEU A 124 16.03 15.71 -27.66
CA LEU A 124 15.92 15.38 -29.09
C LEU A 124 15.19 16.48 -29.87
N PHE A 125 14.12 17.05 -29.31
CA PHE A 125 13.41 18.18 -29.91
C PHE A 125 14.34 19.40 -30.07
N LEU A 126 15.11 19.74 -29.05
CA LEU A 126 16.08 20.83 -29.11
C LEU A 126 17.19 20.56 -30.13
N LEU A 127 17.67 19.32 -30.24
CA LEU A 127 18.65 18.93 -31.26
C LEU A 127 18.08 19.09 -32.67
N VAL A 128 16.85 18.62 -32.93
CA VAL A 128 16.18 18.76 -34.22
C VAL A 128 16.03 20.24 -34.62
N PHE A 129 15.72 21.11 -33.66
CA PHE A 129 15.63 22.55 -33.92
C PHE A 129 16.98 23.24 -34.07
N SER A 130 18.02 22.77 -33.38
CA SER A 130 19.33 23.44 -33.33
C SER A 130 20.28 22.99 -34.44
N TYR A 131 20.15 21.75 -34.94
CA TYR A 131 21.04 21.20 -35.94
C TYR A 131 20.42 21.25 -37.34
N LYS A 132 21.14 21.86 -38.28
CA LYS A 132 20.82 21.78 -39.71
C LYS A 132 20.85 20.31 -40.12
N TRP A 133 19.69 19.80 -40.50
CA TRP A 133 19.33 18.39 -40.63
C TRP A 133 20.16 17.65 -41.69
N GLU A 134 21.07 16.77 -41.28
CA GLU A 134 21.74 15.79 -42.14
C GLU A 134 21.37 14.37 -41.66
N ASN A 135 20.96 13.48 -42.59
CA ASN A 135 20.05 12.34 -42.36
C ASN A 135 20.50 11.24 -41.36
N ASN A 136 21.73 11.27 -40.85
CA ASN A 136 22.30 10.21 -40.01
C ASN A 136 22.00 10.38 -38.51
N ALA A 137 21.61 11.58 -38.06
CA ALA A 137 21.40 11.85 -36.62
C ALA A 137 20.13 11.17 -36.04
N LEU A 138 19.13 10.89 -36.88
CA LEU A 138 17.84 10.34 -36.44
C LEU A 138 17.94 8.87 -35.99
N TYR A 139 18.80 8.08 -36.64
CA TYR A 139 18.98 6.66 -36.33
C TYR A 139 19.65 6.45 -34.96
N GLY A 140 20.71 7.22 -34.67
CA GLY A 140 21.42 7.12 -33.39
C GLY A 140 20.56 7.53 -32.18
N ALA A 141 19.67 8.50 -32.36
CA ALA A 141 18.72 8.92 -31.32
C ALA A 141 17.73 7.79 -30.95
N CYS A 142 17.25 7.04 -31.93
CA CYS A 142 16.26 5.99 -31.72
C CYS A 142 16.84 4.80 -30.92
N GLU A 143 18.07 4.39 -31.23
CA GLU A 143 18.74 3.32 -30.48
C GLU A 143 19.03 3.71 -29.03
N PHE A 144 19.45 4.96 -28.80
CA PHE A 144 19.73 5.44 -27.45
C PHE A 144 18.47 5.45 -26.57
N VAL A 145 17.34 5.90 -27.11
CA VAL A 145 16.04 5.86 -26.42
C VAL A 145 15.62 4.42 -26.09
N GLY A 146 15.82 3.49 -27.04
CA GLY A 146 15.52 2.07 -26.84
C GLY A 146 16.35 1.46 -25.69
N VAL A 147 17.65 1.74 -25.64
CA VAL A 147 18.53 1.23 -24.57
C VAL A 147 18.18 1.84 -23.22
N CYS A 148 17.92 3.16 -23.15
CA CYS A 148 17.53 3.82 -21.91
C CYS A 148 16.20 3.31 -21.36
N THR A 149 15.20 3.09 -22.22
CA THR A 149 13.90 2.55 -21.81
C THR A 149 14.01 1.10 -21.33
N ALA A 150 14.84 0.26 -21.98
CA ALA A 150 15.10 -1.11 -21.54
C ALA A 150 15.80 -1.16 -20.17
N ILE A 151 16.86 -0.37 -19.97
CA ILE A 151 17.61 -0.33 -18.70
C ILE A 151 16.73 0.18 -17.56
N LEU A 152 15.90 1.19 -17.81
CA LEU A 152 15.08 1.81 -16.77
C LEU A 152 13.75 1.09 -16.52
N GLY A 153 13.17 0.45 -17.53
CA GLY A 153 11.93 -0.33 -17.41
C GLY A 153 12.11 -1.66 -16.68
N THR A 154 13.29 -2.29 -16.84
CA THR A 154 13.58 -3.61 -16.25
C THR A 154 13.48 -3.64 -14.71
N PRO A 155 14.05 -2.67 -13.96
CA PRO A 155 13.90 -2.60 -12.51
C PRO A 155 12.45 -2.42 -12.04
N TYR A 156 11.65 -1.62 -12.75
CA TYR A 156 10.23 -1.44 -12.43
C TYR A 156 9.46 -2.75 -12.60
N LEU A 157 9.67 -3.44 -13.72
CA LEU A 157 9.05 -4.73 -14.00
C LEU A 157 9.48 -5.80 -12.98
N LEU A 158 10.76 -5.80 -12.57
CA LEU A 158 11.28 -6.68 -11.53
C LEU A 158 10.60 -6.43 -10.17
N LEU A 159 10.47 -5.17 -9.75
CA LEU A 159 9.80 -4.82 -8.49
C LEU A 159 8.30 -5.18 -8.53
N TRP A 160 7.66 -4.99 -9.67
CA TRP A 160 6.26 -5.38 -9.87
C TRP A 160 6.07 -6.90 -9.80
N LEU A 161 6.93 -7.67 -10.49
CA LEU A 161 6.93 -9.13 -10.44
C LEU A 161 7.25 -9.66 -9.04
N LEU A 162 8.21 -9.06 -8.34
CA LEU A 162 8.56 -9.44 -6.97
C LEU A 162 7.39 -9.20 -6.01
N ARG A 163 6.70 -8.06 -6.13
CA ARG A 163 5.46 -7.80 -5.38
C ARG A 163 4.38 -8.84 -5.69
N TRP A 164 4.16 -9.13 -6.96
CA TRP A 164 3.17 -10.11 -7.41
C TRP A 164 3.49 -11.51 -6.86
N GLY A 165 4.75 -11.94 -6.96
CA GLY A 165 5.24 -13.21 -6.44
C GLY A 165 5.11 -13.31 -4.91
N LEU A 166 5.56 -12.31 -4.16
CA LEU A 166 5.43 -12.30 -2.70
C LEU A 166 3.97 -12.36 -2.24
N ASN A 167 3.06 -11.68 -2.95
CA ASN A 167 1.64 -11.75 -2.65
C ASN A 167 1.02 -13.11 -3.01
N SER A 168 1.45 -13.72 -4.12
CA SER A 168 0.99 -15.06 -4.54
C SER A 168 1.45 -16.16 -3.58
N LEU A 169 2.70 -16.05 -3.09
CA LEU A 169 3.29 -17.02 -2.16
C LEU A 169 2.77 -16.89 -0.72
N TYR A 170 2.19 -15.74 -0.35
CA TYR A 170 1.58 -15.57 0.97
C TYR A 170 0.25 -16.33 1.03
N ASN A 171 0.30 -17.60 1.44
CA ASN A 171 -0.87 -18.38 1.81
C ASN A 171 -0.64 -19.08 3.16
N PRO A 172 -1.20 -18.57 4.26
CA PRO A 172 -1.03 -19.17 5.58
C PRO A 172 -1.68 -20.56 5.69
N ASN A 173 -2.64 -20.89 4.83
CA ASN A 173 -3.36 -22.17 4.87
C ASN A 173 -2.49 -23.36 4.48
N THR A 174 -1.36 -23.14 3.79
CA THR A 174 -0.43 -24.21 3.39
C THR A 174 0.20 -24.93 4.58
N LYS A 175 0.34 -24.27 5.73
CA LYS A 175 0.93 -24.87 6.95
C LYS A 175 -0.01 -25.86 7.64
N PHE A 176 -1.32 -25.76 7.44
CA PHE A 176 -2.33 -26.55 8.15
C PHE A 176 -2.82 -27.79 7.38
N VAL A 177 -2.38 -27.96 6.12
CA VAL A 177 -2.76 -29.11 5.30
C VAL A 177 -2.13 -30.41 5.81
N GLY A 178 -0.92 -30.34 6.41
CA GLY A 178 -0.22 -31.54 6.91
C GLY A 178 -0.62 -32.01 8.31
N GLN A 179 -1.23 -31.17 9.15
CA GLN A 179 -1.53 -31.52 10.55
C GLN A 179 -2.91 -32.17 10.74
N ASN A 180 -3.85 -31.96 9.82
CA ASN A 180 -5.23 -32.46 9.95
C ASN A 180 -5.43 -33.88 9.39
N SER A 181 -4.45 -34.45 8.69
CA SER A 181 -4.54 -35.83 8.17
C SER A 181 -4.32 -36.91 9.24
N GLU A 182 -3.82 -36.55 10.42
CA GLU A 182 -3.50 -37.51 11.49
C GLU A 182 -4.51 -37.50 12.65
N SER A 183 -5.39 -36.49 12.75
CA SER A 183 -6.26 -36.30 13.93
C SER A 183 -7.69 -36.83 13.79
N HIS A 184 -8.02 -37.61 12.76
CA HIS A 184 -9.31 -38.31 12.65
C HIS A 184 -9.18 -39.85 12.59
N PRO A 185 -8.75 -40.52 13.68
CA PRO A 185 -9.17 -41.89 13.92
C PRO A 185 -10.57 -41.86 14.56
N HIS A 186 -11.56 -42.36 13.81
CA HIS A 186 -12.79 -42.99 14.32
C HIS A 186 -13.61 -42.26 15.40
N GLN A 187 -14.74 -41.69 15.00
CA GLN A 187 -15.98 -41.85 15.76
C GLN A 187 -16.98 -42.59 14.88
N LYS A 188 -17.17 -43.87 15.20
CA LYS A 188 -18.32 -44.69 14.82
C LYS A 188 -19.49 -44.36 15.73
#